data_AF-A0A250ILD8-F1
#
_entry.id   AF-A0A250ILD8-F1
#
_cell.length_a   1.000
_cell.length_b   1.000
_cell.length_c   1.000
_cell.angle_alpha   90.00
_cell.angle_beta   90.00
_cell.angle_gamma   90.00
#
_symmetry.space_group_name_H-M   'P 1'
#
loop_
_entity.id
_entity.type
_entity.pdbx_description
1 polymer ?
#
loop_
_entity_poly.entity_id
_entity_poly.type
_entity_poly.pdbx_seq_one_letter_code
_entity_poly.pdbx_strand_id
1 'polypeptide(L)'
;MMTRRIWLVVIAALFAWPTAAHACSCAKESTNLPTALRTARSGATAIYRARLISVDSRAFGGLASAEVLEVFKGQLKPGDRLELPSGGGGDCTIAFEAGREYLMYAHRENPAEVYFCSRTRLVTEGDSELVWLRTGKLPPVPVALQRESVSCEPCDHFSIGGRLIAAPGAAPGLWEWQPQAAAAMKAGKPFYTRSDPASTPTSFVMVGRSWDGKPFELTQTPHHSVDAACMQKVQLRWCKSLDVSTPAPNMYPRFQCVEPGEALPQCDESKSRKAAWMPLEVLSPEQCDWHSPDEPTCYLSATARPFGQRAPPSAILLCHPGPDGGRRYSCRVARTPMPTSPNP
;
A
#
# COMPACT_ATOMS: atom_id res chain seq x y z
N MET A 1 51.30 21.94 -7.39
CA MET A 1 50.35 20.94 -7.92
C MET A 1 49.44 20.31 -6.87
N MET A 2 49.81 20.24 -5.58
CA MET A 2 49.03 19.57 -4.53
C MET A 2 47.75 20.32 -4.10
N THR A 3 47.78 21.66 -4.11
CA THR A 3 46.63 22.51 -3.74
C THR A 3 45.44 22.40 -4.71
N ARG A 4 45.68 22.20 -6.01
CA ARG A 4 44.61 22.11 -7.02
C ARG A 4 43.79 20.82 -6.92
N ARG A 5 44.38 19.71 -6.44
CA ARG A 5 43.69 18.43 -6.22
C ARG A 5 42.81 18.45 -4.98
N ILE A 6 43.24 19.13 -3.92
CA ILE A 6 42.45 19.29 -2.68
C ILE A 6 41.19 20.11 -2.96
N TRP A 7 41.31 21.21 -3.71
CA TRP A 7 40.15 22.04 -4.10
C TRP A 7 39.13 21.27 -4.95
N LEU A 8 39.56 20.40 -5.86
CA LEU A 8 38.65 19.58 -6.67
C LEU A 8 37.89 18.54 -5.84
N VAL A 9 38.53 17.95 -4.81
CA VAL A 9 37.86 17.00 -3.90
C VAL A 9 36.85 17.71 -3.01
N VAL A 10 37.18 18.90 -2.49
CA VAL A 10 36.26 19.68 -1.65
C VAL A 10 35.04 20.18 -2.44
N ILE A 11 35.23 20.64 -3.67
CA ILE A 11 34.12 21.06 -4.54
C ILE A 11 33.23 19.86 -4.91
N ALA A 12 33.80 18.71 -5.24
CA ALA A 12 33.03 17.51 -5.54
C ALA A 12 32.22 17.02 -4.32
N ALA A 13 32.75 17.15 -3.10
CA ALA A 13 32.04 16.80 -1.88
C ALA A 13 30.85 17.73 -1.57
N LEU A 14 30.95 19.02 -1.93
CA LEU A 14 29.85 19.99 -1.76
C LEU A 14 28.68 19.75 -2.73
N PHE A 15 28.95 19.25 -3.95
CA PHE A 15 27.90 18.88 -4.91
C PHE A 15 27.35 17.47 -4.71
N ALA A 16 27.99 16.65 -3.87
CA ALA A 16 27.52 15.30 -3.52
C ALA A 16 26.58 15.29 -2.32
N TRP A 17 26.18 16.45 -1.78
CA TRP A 17 25.15 16.48 -0.74
C TRP A 17 23.83 15.98 -1.32
N PRO A 18 23.27 14.89 -0.77
CA PRO A 18 21.99 14.40 -1.24
C PRO A 18 20.95 15.49 -0.99
N THR A 19 20.34 15.99 -2.07
CA THR A 19 19.11 16.75 -1.94
C THR A 19 18.09 15.82 -1.30
N ALA A 20 17.35 16.31 -0.30
CA ALA A 20 16.30 15.53 0.32
C ALA A 20 15.36 15.05 -0.79
N ALA A 21 15.25 13.73 -0.98
CA ALA A 21 14.22 13.17 -1.81
C ALA A 21 12.89 13.48 -1.12
N HIS A 22 12.14 14.43 -1.66
CA HIS A 22 10.82 14.78 -1.15
C HIS A 22 9.86 13.63 -1.48
N ALA A 23 9.74 12.68 -0.56
CA ALA A 23 8.65 11.71 -0.61
C ALA A 23 7.33 12.41 -0.26
N CYS A 24 6.26 11.99 -0.91
CA CYS A 24 4.92 12.47 -0.61
C CYS A 24 4.52 12.04 0.79
N SER A 25 4.33 13.01 1.68
CA SER A 25 3.75 12.77 2.99
C SER A 25 2.53 13.68 3.13
N CYS A 26 1.38 13.06 3.39
CA CYS A 26 0.16 13.82 3.65
C CYS A 26 0.19 14.30 5.10
N ALA A 27 -0.16 15.56 5.32
CA ALA A 27 -0.46 16.04 6.66
C ALA A 27 -1.64 15.21 7.19
N LYS A 28 -1.38 14.39 8.21
CA LYS A 28 -2.41 13.57 8.84
C LYS A 28 -3.08 14.38 9.92
N GLU A 29 -4.28 14.87 9.64
CA GLU A 29 -5.17 15.40 10.68
C GLU A 29 -6.14 14.30 11.10
N SER A 30 -5.79 13.58 12.16
CA SER A 30 -6.69 12.62 12.80
C SER A 30 -7.78 13.38 13.56
N THR A 31 -9.01 13.37 13.02
CA THR A 31 -10.17 14.05 13.62
C THR A 31 -11.38 13.12 13.58
N ASN A 32 -12.51 13.51 14.17
CA ASN A 32 -13.75 12.74 13.99
C ASN A 32 -14.28 12.86 12.55
N LEU A 33 -15.09 11.88 12.14
CA LEU A 33 -15.67 11.81 10.79
C LEU A 33 -16.38 13.11 10.35
N PRO A 34 -17.30 13.72 11.13
CA PRO A 34 -17.91 14.99 10.75
C PRO A 34 -16.92 16.14 10.48
N THR A 35 -15.91 16.28 11.33
CA THR A 35 -14.88 17.31 11.16
C THR A 35 -14.06 17.02 9.90
N ALA A 36 -13.60 15.79 9.71
CA ALA A 36 -12.81 15.41 8.53
C ALA A 36 -13.55 15.70 7.21
N LEU A 37 -14.83 15.35 7.12
CA LEU A 37 -15.67 15.64 5.96
C LEU A 37 -15.80 17.15 5.72
N ARG A 38 -16.13 17.93 6.76
CA ARG A 38 -16.29 19.38 6.64
C ARG A 38 -14.99 20.08 6.26
N THR A 39 -13.87 19.72 6.88
CA THR A 39 -12.53 20.27 6.59
C THR A 39 -12.15 19.99 5.14
N ALA A 40 -12.34 18.76 4.66
CA ALA A 40 -12.06 18.41 3.26
C ALA A 40 -12.93 19.24 2.29
N ARG A 41 -14.24 19.35 2.57
CA ARG A 41 -15.15 20.16 1.74
C ARG A 41 -14.80 21.65 1.77
N SER A 42 -14.38 22.19 2.91
CA SER A 42 -13.96 23.60 2.98
C SER A 42 -12.66 23.84 2.23
N GLY A 43 -11.68 22.93 2.35
CA GLY A 43 -10.34 23.07 1.78
C GLY A 43 -10.24 22.82 0.27
N ALA A 44 -11.18 22.08 -0.33
CA ALA A 44 -11.20 21.86 -1.77
C ALA A 44 -11.81 23.04 -2.53
N THR A 45 -11.29 23.37 -3.70
CA THR A 45 -11.85 24.41 -4.59
C THR A 45 -12.93 23.86 -5.51
N ALA A 46 -12.77 22.60 -5.93
CA ALA A 46 -13.79 21.84 -6.65
C ALA A 46 -13.93 20.43 -6.06
N ILE A 47 -15.17 19.93 -6.06
CA ILE A 47 -15.51 18.57 -5.64
C ILE A 47 -16.46 18.02 -6.67
N TYR A 48 -16.10 16.90 -7.31
CA TYR A 48 -16.88 16.35 -8.41
C TYR A 48 -16.66 14.85 -8.52
N ARG A 49 -17.64 14.14 -9.06
CA ARG A 49 -17.52 12.74 -9.46
C ARG A 49 -17.17 12.70 -10.94
N ALA A 50 -16.15 11.94 -11.31
CA ALA A 50 -15.74 11.77 -12.69
C ALA A 50 -15.48 10.31 -13.04
N ARG A 51 -15.69 9.97 -14.32
CA ARG A 51 -15.29 8.68 -14.88
C ARG A 51 -14.01 8.84 -15.68
N LEU A 52 -13.07 7.94 -15.47
CA LEU A 52 -11.82 7.90 -16.20
C LEU A 52 -12.07 7.23 -17.55
N ILE A 53 -11.84 7.96 -18.63
CA ILE A 53 -12.04 7.49 -20.01
C ILE A 53 -10.81 6.74 -20.50
N SER A 54 -9.63 7.30 -20.25
CA SER A 54 -8.35 6.71 -20.66
C SER A 54 -7.24 7.08 -19.67
N VAL A 55 -6.22 6.23 -19.62
CA VAL A 55 -4.98 6.47 -18.87
C VAL A 55 -3.81 6.15 -19.78
N ASP A 56 -2.97 7.14 -20.05
CA ASP A 56 -1.71 6.99 -20.76
C ASP A 56 -0.56 7.01 -19.77
N SER A 57 -0.14 5.81 -19.35
CA SER A 57 0.99 5.62 -18.45
C SER A 57 2.36 5.78 -19.14
N ARG A 58 2.39 5.97 -20.47
CA ARG A 58 3.63 6.16 -21.25
C ARG A 58 3.95 7.64 -21.47
N ALA A 59 2.96 8.52 -21.32
CA ALA A 59 3.18 9.96 -21.31
C ALA A 59 4.15 10.35 -20.18
N PHE A 60 5.02 11.34 -20.42
CA PHE A 60 5.93 11.85 -19.40
C PHE A 60 5.12 12.45 -18.24
N GLY A 61 5.27 11.88 -17.03
CA GLY A 61 4.44 12.23 -15.86
C GLY A 61 3.05 11.61 -15.83
N GLY A 62 2.71 10.85 -16.88
CA GLY A 62 1.44 10.15 -17.13
C GLY A 62 0.19 11.04 -17.12
N LEU A 63 -0.78 10.71 -17.98
CA LEU A 63 -1.99 11.51 -18.15
C LEU A 63 -3.23 10.64 -18.13
N ALA A 64 -4.30 11.16 -17.54
CA ALA A 64 -5.60 10.55 -17.51
C ALA A 64 -6.66 11.49 -18.07
N SER A 65 -7.53 11.00 -18.94
CA SER A 65 -8.69 11.76 -19.39
C SER A 65 -9.90 11.39 -18.54
N ALA A 66 -10.57 12.39 -17.97
CA ALA A 66 -11.73 12.21 -17.12
C ALA A 66 -12.93 12.98 -17.67
N GLU A 67 -14.12 12.37 -17.61
CA GLU A 67 -15.39 13.02 -17.88
C GLU A 67 -16.13 13.27 -16.56
N VAL A 68 -16.49 14.52 -16.31
CA VAL A 68 -17.23 14.93 -15.12
C VAL A 68 -18.67 14.42 -15.20
N LEU A 69 -19.09 13.64 -14.20
CA LEU A 69 -20.45 13.08 -14.12
C LEU A 69 -21.36 13.95 -13.25
N GLU A 70 -20.83 14.51 -12.17
CA GLU A 70 -21.60 15.25 -11.16
C GLU A 70 -20.69 16.23 -10.43
N VAL A 71 -21.20 17.42 -10.09
CA VAL A 71 -20.43 18.48 -9.45
C VAL A 71 -21.08 18.88 -8.13
N PHE A 72 -20.30 18.86 -7.04
CA PHE A 72 -20.74 19.17 -5.68
C PHE A 72 -20.21 20.51 -5.15
N LYS A 73 -19.13 21.01 -5.76
CA LYS A 73 -18.48 22.31 -5.49
C LYS A 73 -17.61 22.70 -6.71
N GLY A 74 -17.51 24.00 -7.00
CA GLY A 74 -16.68 24.54 -8.09
C GLY A 74 -17.49 24.94 -9.32
N GLN A 75 -16.80 25.35 -10.39
CA GLN A 75 -17.41 25.90 -11.62
C GLN A 75 -17.55 24.89 -12.78
N LEU A 76 -17.20 23.62 -12.54
CA LEU A 76 -17.34 22.55 -13.52
C LEU A 76 -18.81 22.25 -13.84
N LYS A 77 -19.04 21.59 -14.97
CA LYS A 77 -20.34 21.08 -15.41
C LYS A 77 -20.26 19.59 -15.74
N PRO A 78 -21.35 18.82 -15.55
CA PRO A 78 -21.44 17.47 -16.10
C PRO A 78 -21.18 17.46 -17.61
N GLY A 79 -20.36 16.50 -18.07
CA GLY A 79 -19.88 16.39 -19.45
C GLY A 79 -18.56 17.12 -19.72
N ASP A 80 -18.08 17.96 -18.82
CA ASP A 80 -16.74 18.58 -18.95
C ASP A 80 -15.67 17.48 -19.00
N ARG A 81 -14.65 17.71 -19.84
CA ARG A 81 -13.49 16.81 -19.95
C ARG A 81 -12.27 17.47 -19.33
N LEU A 82 -11.58 16.71 -18.49
CA LEU A 82 -10.37 17.13 -17.80
C LEU A 82 -9.21 16.20 -18.15
N GLU A 83 -8.03 16.78 -18.32
CA GLU A 83 -6.78 16.03 -18.32
C GLU A 83 -6.16 16.11 -16.93
N LEU A 84 -5.96 14.97 -16.31
CA LEU A 84 -5.44 14.83 -14.95
C LEU A 84 -4.03 14.27 -15.01
N PRO A 85 -3.10 14.78 -14.17
CA PRO A 85 -1.83 14.11 -13.96
C PRO A 85 -2.10 12.72 -13.37
N SER A 86 -1.51 11.69 -13.97
CA SER A 86 -1.74 10.31 -13.59
C SER A 86 -0.42 9.59 -13.47
N GLY A 87 -0.15 8.98 -12.33
CA GLY A 87 1.12 8.33 -12.09
C GLY A 87 1.11 7.61 -10.76
N GLY A 88 2.28 7.22 -10.27
CA GLY A 88 2.36 6.54 -8.99
C GLY A 88 3.77 6.59 -8.43
N GLY A 89 3.86 6.59 -7.10
CA GLY A 89 5.12 6.62 -6.38
C GLY A 89 5.48 8.02 -5.87
N GLY A 90 6.63 8.54 -6.29
CA GLY A 90 7.28 9.71 -5.67
C GLY A 90 6.81 11.09 -6.16
N ASP A 91 5.90 11.16 -7.13
CA ASP A 91 5.40 12.38 -7.77
C ASP A 91 4.06 12.88 -7.19
N CYS A 92 3.51 12.18 -6.19
CA CYS A 92 2.27 12.48 -5.49
C CYS A 92 1.02 12.46 -6.38
N THR A 93 1.12 11.93 -7.60
CA THR A 93 -0.02 11.76 -8.48
C THR A 93 -0.81 10.51 -8.10
N ILE A 94 -1.99 10.37 -8.67
CA ILE A 94 -2.87 9.23 -8.41
C ILE A 94 -2.75 8.25 -9.57
N ALA A 95 -2.61 6.96 -9.25
CA ALA A 95 -2.59 5.90 -10.23
C ALA A 95 -4.03 5.60 -10.65
N PHE A 96 -4.52 6.34 -11.62
CA PHE A 96 -5.88 6.16 -12.11
C PHE A 96 -6.05 4.85 -12.89
N GLU A 97 -7.26 4.31 -12.83
CA GLU A 97 -7.69 3.16 -13.61
C GLU A 97 -8.77 3.58 -14.62
N ALA A 98 -8.55 3.26 -15.90
CA ALA A 98 -9.53 3.52 -16.95
C ALA A 98 -10.85 2.77 -16.69
N GLY A 99 -11.97 3.41 -17.03
CA GLY A 99 -13.32 2.88 -16.83
C GLY A 99 -13.85 2.97 -15.40
N ARG A 100 -13.03 3.40 -14.44
CA ARG A 100 -13.44 3.56 -13.04
C ARG A 100 -13.94 4.97 -12.75
N GLU A 101 -14.70 5.10 -11.67
CA GLU A 101 -15.23 6.38 -11.20
C GLU A 101 -14.57 6.79 -9.90
N TYR A 102 -14.30 8.09 -9.78
CA TYR A 102 -13.62 8.67 -8.64
C TYR A 102 -14.39 9.89 -8.15
N LEU A 103 -14.37 10.06 -6.83
CA LEU A 103 -14.76 11.29 -6.16
C LEU A 103 -13.50 12.14 -6.05
N MET A 104 -13.44 13.24 -6.79
CA MET A 104 -12.29 14.12 -6.92
C MET A 104 -12.42 15.30 -5.96
N TYR A 105 -11.36 15.57 -5.21
CA TYR A 105 -11.18 16.78 -4.41
C TYR A 105 -10.03 17.58 -5.00
N ALA A 106 -10.33 18.60 -5.79
CA ALA A 106 -9.30 19.47 -6.34
C ALA A 106 -8.89 20.53 -5.32
N HIS A 107 -7.60 20.84 -5.28
CA HIS A 107 -7.07 21.98 -4.52
C HIS A 107 -6.54 23.04 -5.47
N ARG A 108 -6.31 24.25 -4.95
CA ARG A 108 -5.90 25.44 -5.72
C ARG A 108 -6.91 25.80 -6.82
N GLU A 109 -6.60 26.77 -7.67
CA GLU A 109 -7.56 27.31 -8.62
C GLU A 109 -7.83 26.42 -9.84
N ASN A 110 -7.15 25.26 -9.95
CA ASN A 110 -7.27 24.35 -11.08
C ASN A 110 -8.07 23.08 -10.72
N PRO A 111 -9.23 22.80 -11.35
CA PRO A 111 -10.02 21.59 -11.09
C PRO A 111 -9.32 20.28 -11.48
N ALA A 112 -8.29 20.33 -12.33
CA ALA A 112 -7.47 19.18 -12.69
C ALA A 112 -6.38 18.85 -11.65
N GLU A 113 -6.16 19.73 -10.67
CA GLU A 113 -5.12 19.58 -9.67
C GLU A 113 -5.60 18.70 -8.49
N VAL A 114 -5.62 17.40 -8.77
CA VAL A 114 -5.84 16.32 -7.81
C VAL A 114 -4.53 15.58 -7.57
N TYR A 115 -4.29 15.19 -6.32
CA TYR A 115 -3.05 14.53 -5.92
C TYR A 115 -3.33 13.55 -4.78
N PHE A 116 -2.39 12.67 -4.46
CA PHE A 116 -2.57 11.57 -3.51
C PHE A 116 -3.08 11.99 -2.11
N CYS A 117 -2.72 13.20 -1.67
CA CYS A 117 -3.18 13.73 -0.38
C CYS A 117 -4.46 14.58 -0.49
N SER A 118 -4.87 14.92 -1.71
CA SER A 118 -6.25 15.34 -1.92
C SER A 118 -7.13 14.13 -1.61
N ARG A 119 -8.30 14.33 -0.99
CA ARG A 119 -9.26 13.26 -0.61
C ARG A 119 -9.85 12.49 -1.82
N THR A 120 -9.19 12.58 -2.97
CA THR A 120 -9.55 11.94 -4.22
C THR A 120 -9.40 10.44 -4.10
N ARG A 121 -10.48 9.71 -4.37
CA ARG A 121 -10.53 8.25 -4.21
C ARG A 121 -11.55 7.62 -5.15
N LEU A 122 -11.45 6.30 -5.32
CA LEU A 122 -12.44 5.51 -6.02
C LEU A 122 -13.82 5.65 -5.36
N VAL A 123 -14.86 5.71 -6.18
CA VAL A 123 -16.25 5.59 -5.73
C VAL A 123 -16.58 4.11 -5.58
N THR A 124 -17.16 3.74 -4.45
CA THR A 124 -17.67 2.41 -4.17
C THR A 124 -19.20 2.40 -4.13
N GLU A 125 -19.81 1.23 -4.25
CA GLU A 125 -21.25 1.10 -4.07
C GLU A 125 -21.63 1.49 -2.63
N GLY A 126 -22.65 2.34 -2.48
CA GLY A 126 -23.11 2.78 -1.16
C GLY A 126 -22.25 3.87 -0.50
N ASP A 127 -21.31 4.49 -1.22
CA ASP A 127 -20.42 5.55 -0.75
C ASP A 127 -21.15 6.63 0.08
N SER A 128 -20.88 6.66 1.38
CA SER A 128 -21.60 7.53 2.30
C SER A 128 -21.20 9.00 2.17
N GLU A 129 -20.02 9.26 1.60
CA GLU A 129 -19.60 10.62 1.27
C GLU A 129 -20.41 11.19 0.13
N LEU A 130 -20.66 10.40 -0.91
CA LEU A 130 -21.53 10.82 -2.00
C LEU A 130 -22.95 11.10 -1.50
N VAL A 131 -23.47 10.26 -0.60
CA VAL A 131 -24.77 10.52 0.05
C VAL A 131 -24.74 11.85 0.82
N TRP A 132 -23.68 12.10 1.59
CA TRP A 132 -23.51 13.36 2.31
C TRP A 132 -23.40 14.57 1.38
N LEU A 133 -22.60 14.49 0.31
CA LEU A 133 -22.42 15.57 -0.66
C LEU A 133 -23.73 15.89 -1.41
N ARG A 134 -24.54 14.88 -1.73
CA ARG A 134 -25.84 15.04 -2.42
C ARG A 134 -26.95 15.56 -1.51
N THR A 135 -26.97 15.15 -0.25
CA THR A 135 -28.13 15.35 0.63
C THR A 135 -27.86 16.29 1.80
N GLY A 136 -26.60 16.59 2.09
CA GLY A 136 -26.16 17.29 3.30
C GLY A 136 -26.26 16.47 4.58
N LYS A 137 -26.80 15.24 4.54
CA LYS A 137 -26.96 14.38 5.72
C LYS A 137 -25.67 13.63 6.02
N LEU A 138 -25.12 13.83 7.22
CA LEU A 138 -23.91 13.12 7.63
C LEU A 138 -24.17 11.61 7.74
N PRO A 139 -23.16 10.77 7.42
CA PRO A 139 -23.22 9.36 7.73
C PRO A 139 -23.34 9.12 9.25
N PRO A 140 -23.88 7.97 9.66
CA PRO A 140 -23.84 7.55 11.06
C PRO A 140 -22.41 7.62 11.60
N VAL A 141 -22.19 8.39 12.66
CA VAL A 141 -20.87 8.57 13.27
C VAL A 141 -20.61 7.40 14.22
N PRO A 142 -19.58 6.57 13.99
CA PRO A 142 -19.24 5.51 14.93
C PRO A 142 -18.79 6.11 16.26
N VAL A 143 -19.28 5.54 17.36
CA VAL A 143 -18.89 5.93 18.74
C VAL A 143 -18.16 4.81 19.48
N ALA A 144 -18.14 3.62 18.89
CA ALA A 144 -17.44 2.45 19.38
C ALA A 144 -16.74 1.75 18.22
N LEU A 145 -15.76 0.92 18.56
CA LEU A 145 -15.14 0.02 17.62
C LEU A 145 -15.00 -1.38 18.23
N GLN A 146 -14.83 -2.37 17.37
CA GLN A 146 -14.53 -3.74 17.72
C GLN A 146 -13.29 -4.18 16.94
N ARG A 147 -12.29 -4.69 17.65
CA ARG A 147 -11.06 -5.17 17.02
C ARG A 147 -11.17 -6.67 16.76
N GLU A 148 -10.67 -7.10 15.61
CA GLU A 148 -10.31 -8.48 15.39
C GLU A 148 -8.90 -8.71 15.96
N SER A 149 -8.74 -9.77 16.74
CA SER A 149 -7.44 -10.34 17.08
C SER A 149 -7.18 -11.50 16.13
N VAL A 150 -6.01 -11.51 15.51
CA VAL A 150 -5.59 -12.60 14.61
C VAL A 150 -4.26 -13.17 15.06
N SER A 151 -4.11 -14.48 14.91
CA SER A 151 -2.84 -15.18 15.05
C SER A 151 -2.69 -16.21 13.95
N CYS A 152 -1.46 -16.44 13.51
CA CYS A 152 -1.09 -17.42 12.50
C CYS A 152 0.39 -17.77 12.67
N GLU A 153 0.80 -18.86 12.04
CA GLU A 153 2.22 -19.11 11.80
C GLU A 153 2.69 -18.18 10.67
N PRO A 154 3.64 -17.26 10.92
CA PRO A 154 4.02 -16.25 9.94
C PRO A 154 4.82 -16.86 8.79
N CYS A 155 4.57 -16.39 7.57
CA CYS A 155 5.40 -16.75 6.43
C CYS A 155 6.70 -15.94 6.43
N ASP A 156 7.79 -16.54 6.90
CA ASP A 156 9.12 -15.95 6.77
C ASP A 156 9.74 -16.31 5.41
N HIS A 157 9.50 -15.45 4.43
CA HIS A 157 10.02 -15.63 3.08
C HIS A 157 11.56 -15.58 3.02
N PHE A 158 12.22 -14.81 3.92
CA PHE A 158 13.67 -14.77 4.00
C PHE A 158 14.23 -16.09 4.52
N SER A 159 13.58 -16.69 5.52
CA SER A 159 13.93 -18.01 6.03
C SER A 159 13.71 -19.11 4.98
N ILE A 160 12.62 -19.04 4.21
CA ILE A 160 12.36 -19.96 3.08
C ILE A 160 13.47 -19.82 2.03
N GLY A 161 13.78 -18.61 1.56
CA GLY A 161 14.85 -18.37 0.58
C GLY A 161 16.24 -18.76 1.09
N GLY A 162 16.55 -18.43 2.34
CA GLY A 162 17.80 -18.79 3.00
C GLY A 162 18.02 -20.29 3.08
N ARG A 163 16.96 -21.07 3.33
CA ARG A 163 17.03 -22.54 3.31
C ARG A 163 17.31 -23.11 1.91
N LEU A 164 16.83 -22.47 0.85
CA LEU A 164 17.08 -22.94 -0.53
C LEU A 164 18.54 -22.80 -0.95
N ILE A 165 19.25 -21.80 -0.41
CA ILE A 165 20.65 -21.52 -0.78
C ILE A 165 21.68 -22.11 0.20
N ALA A 166 21.22 -22.62 1.35
CA ALA A 166 22.06 -23.25 2.35
C ALA A 166 22.27 -24.75 2.06
N ALA A 167 23.43 -25.26 2.43
CA ALA A 167 23.67 -26.70 2.43
C ALA A 167 22.73 -27.41 3.43
N PRO A 168 22.35 -28.69 3.21
CA PRO A 168 21.55 -29.44 4.17
C PRO A 168 22.19 -29.44 5.57
N GLY A 169 21.41 -29.05 6.58
CA GLY A 169 21.87 -28.96 7.98
C GLY A 169 22.65 -27.68 8.34
N ALA A 170 22.93 -26.80 7.36
CA ALA A 170 23.51 -25.49 7.64
C ALA A 170 22.44 -24.47 8.04
N ALA A 171 22.88 -23.36 8.65
CA ALA A 171 22.01 -22.21 8.91
C ALA A 171 21.49 -21.61 7.59
N PRO A 172 20.27 -21.03 7.58
CA PRO A 172 19.75 -20.34 6.39
C PRO A 172 20.72 -19.27 5.89
N GLY A 173 20.95 -19.24 4.58
CA GLY A 173 21.74 -18.18 3.95
C GLY A 173 21.02 -16.84 3.99
N LEU A 174 21.78 -15.76 3.82
CA LEU A 174 21.26 -14.40 3.74
C LEU A 174 21.00 -14.02 2.27
N TRP A 175 20.01 -13.16 2.07
CA TRP A 175 19.78 -12.56 0.75
C TRP A 175 20.93 -11.62 0.38
N GLU A 176 21.16 -11.47 -0.91
CA GLU A 176 22.22 -10.63 -1.45
C GLU A 176 21.61 -9.41 -2.17
N TRP A 177 22.26 -8.25 -2.01
CA TRP A 177 21.97 -7.10 -2.85
C TRP A 177 22.39 -7.40 -4.31
N GLN A 178 21.70 -6.79 -5.30
CA GLN A 178 21.71 -7.25 -6.70
C GLN A 178 23.12 -7.34 -7.32
N PRO A 179 24.07 -6.42 -7.05
CA PRO A 179 25.44 -6.54 -7.52
C PRO A 179 26.21 -7.72 -6.92
N GLN A 180 26.03 -8.05 -5.63
CA GLN A 180 26.63 -9.24 -5.01
C GLN A 180 26.04 -10.50 -5.63
N ALA A 181 24.71 -10.54 -5.80
CA ALA A 181 24.03 -11.65 -6.45
C ALA A 181 24.55 -11.90 -7.87
N ALA A 182 24.87 -10.84 -8.62
CA ALA A 182 25.45 -10.97 -9.95
C ALA A 182 26.86 -11.56 -9.91
N ALA A 183 27.67 -11.16 -8.93
CA ALA A 183 28.99 -11.74 -8.70
C ALA A 183 28.90 -13.21 -8.26
N ALA A 184 27.96 -13.55 -7.37
CA ALA A 184 27.69 -14.93 -6.94
C ALA A 184 27.24 -15.80 -8.11
N MET A 185 26.32 -15.31 -8.95
CA MET A 185 25.89 -16.00 -10.16
C MET A 185 27.04 -16.30 -11.12
N LYS A 186 27.91 -15.31 -11.37
CA LYS A 186 29.11 -15.49 -12.21
C LYS A 186 30.08 -16.52 -11.62
N ALA A 187 30.16 -16.59 -10.30
CA ALA A 187 30.98 -17.56 -9.58
C ALA A 187 30.31 -18.94 -9.43
N GLY A 188 29.08 -19.13 -9.93
CA GLY A 188 28.33 -20.38 -9.77
C GLY A 188 27.93 -20.67 -8.32
N LYS A 189 27.91 -19.65 -7.45
CA LYS A 189 27.56 -19.81 -6.03
C LYS A 189 26.05 -19.70 -5.82
N PRO A 190 25.49 -20.35 -4.79
CA PRO A 190 24.11 -20.13 -4.37
C PRO A 190 23.90 -18.69 -3.92
N PHE A 191 22.76 -18.12 -4.28
CA PHE A 191 22.38 -16.76 -3.91
C PHE A 191 20.88 -16.59 -4.08
N TYR A 192 20.32 -15.55 -3.48
CA TYR A 192 19.01 -15.05 -3.88
C TYR A 192 18.93 -13.55 -3.65
N THR A 193 18.15 -12.88 -4.49
CA THR A 193 18.03 -11.42 -4.52
C THR A 193 16.64 -11.00 -4.97
N ARG A 194 16.34 -9.70 -4.88
CA ARG A 194 15.07 -9.13 -5.31
C ARG A 194 14.98 -9.10 -6.84
N SER A 195 13.82 -9.47 -7.39
CA SER A 195 13.47 -9.26 -8.80
C SER A 195 12.58 -8.03 -8.93
N ASP A 196 13.17 -6.89 -9.27
CA ASP A 196 12.42 -5.65 -9.53
C ASP A 196 11.45 -5.76 -10.72
N PRO A 197 11.79 -6.40 -11.86
CA PRO A 197 10.85 -6.54 -12.98
C PRO A 197 9.59 -7.35 -12.65
N ALA A 198 9.71 -8.36 -11.78
CA ALA A 198 8.62 -9.27 -11.46
C ALA A 198 7.83 -8.85 -10.21
N SER A 199 8.37 -7.94 -9.40
CA SER A 199 7.67 -7.40 -8.25
C SER A 199 6.59 -6.41 -8.69
N THR A 200 5.42 -6.49 -8.07
CA THR A 200 4.29 -5.58 -8.28
C THR A 200 3.90 -4.95 -6.93
N PRO A 201 2.99 -3.96 -6.89
CA PRO A 201 2.47 -3.45 -5.62
C PRO A 201 1.83 -4.54 -4.74
N THR A 202 1.35 -5.64 -5.35
CA THR A 202 0.68 -6.74 -4.64
C THR A 202 1.54 -8.00 -4.51
N SER A 203 2.72 -8.07 -5.11
CA SER A 203 3.58 -9.26 -5.05
C SER A 203 5.06 -8.90 -4.95
N PHE A 204 5.74 -9.52 -3.98
CA PHE A 204 7.19 -9.45 -3.89
C PHE A 204 7.77 -10.65 -4.60
N VAL A 205 8.74 -10.42 -5.48
CA VAL A 205 9.41 -11.52 -6.17
C VAL A 205 10.89 -11.50 -5.86
N MET A 206 11.41 -12.66 -5.48
CA MET A 206 12.82 -12.92 -5.31
C MET A 206 13.21 -14.06 -6.23
N VAL A 207 14.45 -14.03 -6.69
CA VAL A 207 15.00 -15.05 -7.58
C VAL A 207 16.39 -15.42 -7.12
N GLY A 208 16.82 -16.63 -7.43
CA GLY A 208 18.10 -17.12 -6.94
C GLY A 208 18.52 -18.43 -7.56
N ARG A 209 19.69 -18.88 -7.13
CA ARG A 209 20.23 -20.20 -7.42
C ARG A 209 20.36 -20.94 -6.10
N SER A 210 19.71 -22.09 -5.98
CA SER A 210 19.73 -22.94 -4.78
C SER A 210 21.11 -23.54 -4.55
N TRP A 211 21.28 -24.18 -3.39
CA TRP A 211 22.50 -24.90 -3.03
C TRP A 211 22.91 -25.96 -4.07
N ASP A 212 21.93 -26.68 -4.63
CA ASP A 212 22.13 -27.68 -5.69
C ASP A 212 22.24 -27.07 -7.10
N GLY A 213 22.33 -25.74 -7.20
CA GLY A 213 22.58 -25.03 -8.43
C GLY A 213 21.35 -24.78 -9.31
N LYS A 214 20.15 -25.13 -8.85
CA LYS A 214 18.90 -24.92 -9.60
C LYS A 214 18.40 -23.49 -9.48
N PRO A 215 18.01 -22.83 -10.58
CA PRO A 215 17.44 -21.50 -10.53
C PRO A 215 16.00 -21.56 -10.03
N PHE A 216 15.61 -20.59 -9.21
CA PHE A 216 14.28 -20.53 -8.63
C PHE A 216 13.74 -19.10 -8.51
N GLU A 217 12.43 -19.03 -8.33
CA GLU A 217 11.67 -17.82 -8.01
C GLU A 217 10.83 -18.08 -6.76
N LEU A 218 10.88 -17.15 -5.81
CA LEU A 218 9.99 -17.07 -4.66
C LEU A 218 9.08 -15.87 -4.82
N THR A 219 7.77 -16.13 -4.82
CA THR A 219 6.75 -15.09 -4.84
C THR A 219 6.07 -15.03 -3.49
N GLN A 220 6.12 -13.86 -2.85
CA GLN A 220 5.30 -13.55 -1.70
C GLN A 220 4.08 -12.74 -2.17
N THR A 221 2.89 -13.18 -1.79
CA THR A 221 1.63 -12.49 -2.07
C THR A 221 0.73 -12.53 -0.85
N PRO A 222 0.17 -11.40 -0.41
CA PRO A 222 0.47 -10.04 -0.86
C PRO A 222 1.89 -9.56 -0.47
N HIS A 223 2.48 -8.66 -1.26
CA HIS A 223 3.62 -7.84 -0.82
C HIS A 223 3.14 -6.90 0.30
N HIS A 224 4.04 -6.48 1.19
CA HIS A 224 3.78 -5.54 2.29
C HIS A 224 2.71 -4.50 1.95
N SER A 225 1.81 -4.20 2.91
CA SER A 225 0.65 -3.28 2.81
C SER A 225 -0.73 -3.88 2.52
N VAL A 226 -0.97 -5.16 2.78
CA VAL A 226 -2.38 -5.62 2.86
C VAL A 226 -3.13 -4.99 4.02
N ASP A 227 -4.43 -4.81 3.82
CA ASP A 227 -5.37 -4.36 4.85
C ASP A 227 -5.55 -5.36 6.00
N ALA A 228 -5.13 -6.62 5.82
CA ALA A 228 -5.34 -7.70 6.77
C ALA A 228 -4.08 -8.53 7.07
N ALA A 229 -3.79 -8.70 8.36
CA ALA A 229 -2.78 -9.62 8.86
C ALA A 229 -3.15 -11.10 8.66
N CYS A 230 -2.15 -11.98 8.66
CA CYS A 230 -2.30 -13.42 8.50
C CYS A 230 -2.87 -13.87 7.14
N MET A 231 -2.46 -13.19 6.07
CA MET A 231 -2.93 -13.44 4.70
C MET A 231 -1.79 -13.74 3.73
N GLN A 232 -0.54 -13.79 4.21
CA GLN A 232 0.63 -13.98 3.36
C GLN A 232 0.71 -15.41 2.82
N LYS A 233 1.11 -15.52 1.57
CA LYS A 233 1.42 -16.77 0.87
C LYS A 233 2.80 -16.66 0.26
N VAL A 234 3.56 -17.73 0.33
CA VAL A 234 4.85 -17.85 -0.33
C VAL A 234 4.81 -19.05 -1.25
N GLN A 235 5.12 -18.83 -2.52
CA GLN A 235 5.18 -19.87 -3.55
C GLN A 235 6.59 -19.94 -4.13
N LEU A 236 7.03 -21.17 -4.42
CA LEU A 236 8.29 -21.47 -5.09
C LEU A 236 7.99 -21.93 -6.51
N ARG A 237 8.72 -21.40 -7.47
CA ARG A 237 8.77 -21.93 -8.85
C ARG A 237 10.21 -22.25 -9.19
N TRP A 238 10.43 -23.38 -9.83
CA TRP A 238 11.72 -23.69 -10.43
C TRP A 238 11.78 -23.07 -11.82
N CYS A 239 12.87 -22.38 -12.12
CA CYS A 239 13.08 -21.77 -13.43
C CYS A 239 13.83 -22.75 -14.33
N LYS A 240 13.74 -22.56 -15.65
CA LYS A 240 14.69 -23.18 -16.58
C LYS A 240 16.07 -22.55 -16.46
N SER A 241 16.11 -21.22 -16.36
CA SER A 241 17.32 -20.42 -16.18
C SER A 241 16.98 -19.08 -15.50
N LEU A 242 18.02 -18.35 -15.10
CA LEU A 242 17.89 -16.94 -14.74
C LEU A 242 18.46 -16.09 -15.86
N ASP A 243 17.71 -15.07 -16.27
CA ASP A 243 18.21 -13.98 -17.09
C ASP A 243 18.70 -12.83 -16.20
N VAL A 244 19.79 -12.19 -16.61
CA VAL A 244 20.36 -11.02 -15.93
C VAL A 244 20.61 -9.94 -16.94
N SER A 245 19.91 -8.82 -16.79
CA SER A 245 20.04 -7.66 -17.66
C SER A 245 20.41 -6.41 -16.86
N THR A 246 21.21 -5.54 -17.47
CA THR A 246 21.54 -4.22 -16.91
C THR A 246 20.98 -3.17 -17.87
N PRO A 247 19.79 -2.59 -17.60
CA PRO A 247 19.06 -1.84 -18.63
C PRO A 247 19.75 -0.52 -19.04
N ALA A 248 20.64 0.02 -18.21
CA ALA A 248 21.46 1.18 -18.54
C ALA A 248 22.74 1.20 -17.68
N PRO A 249 23.78 1.94 -18.10
CA PRO A 249 24.94 2.18 -17.25
C PRO A 249 24.52 2.75 -15.88
N ASN A 250 25.12 2.23 -14.81
CA ASN A 250 24.84 2.60 -13.41
C ASN A 250 23.47 2.15 -12.84
N MET A 251 22.66 1.39 -13.58
CA MET A 251 21.50 0.70 -13.00
C MET A 251 21.91 -0.63 -12.37
N TYR A 252 21.15 -1.08 -11.36
CA TYR A 252 21.36 -2.39 -10.76
C TYR A 252 21.01 -3.52 -11.73
N PRO A 253 21.72 -4.66 -11.67
CA PRO A 253 21.35 -5.85 -12.42
C PRO A 253 19.93 -6.28 -12.07
N ARG A 254 19.13 -6.58 -13.09
CA ARG A 254 17.78 -7.10 -12.95
C ARG A 254 17.79 -8.59 -13.23
N PHE A 255 17.27 -9.36 -12.29
CA PHE A 255 17.18 -10.81 -12.39
C PHE A 255 15.75 -11.22 -12.73
N GLN A 256 15.59 -12.16 -13.65
CA GLN A 256 14.29 -12.69 -14.04
C GLN A 256 14.33 -14.20 -14.21
N CYS A 257 13.30 -14.87 -13.70
CA CYS A 257 13.08 -16.29 -13.95
C CYS A 257 12.64 -16.51 -15.41
N VAL A 258 13.35 -17.38 -16.14
CA VAL A 258 12.99 -17.76 -17.51
C VAL A 258 12.23 -19.08 -17.47
N GLU A 259 11.07 -19.12 -18.12
CA GLU A 259 10.16 -20.28 -18.16
C GLU A 259 9.90 -20.83 -16.74
N PRO A 260 9.26 -20.04 -15.84
CA PRO A 260 8.92 -20.52 -14.51
C PRO A 260 8.00 -21.74 -14.59
N GLY A 261 8.34 -22.79 -13.86
CA GLY A 261 7.53 -24.00 -13.73
C GLY A 261 6.30 -23.80 -12.83
N GLU A 262 5.72 -24.93 -12.42
CA GLU A 262 4.54 -24.94 -11.55
C GLU A 262 4.82 -24.30 -10.18
N ALA A 263 3.82 -23.57 -9.66
CA ALA A 263 3.89 -22.93 -8.36
C ALA A 263 3.68 -23.94 -7.22
N LEU A 264 4.72 -24.15 -6.42
CA LEU A 264 4.72 -25.02 -5.25
C LEU A 264 4.48 -24.17 -3.99
N PRO A 265 3.38 -24.38 -3.25
CA PRO A 265 3.12 -23.62 -2.03
C PRO A 265 4.17 -23.95 -0.97
N GLN A 266 4.88 -22.94 -0.49
CA GLN A 266 5.84 -23.07 0.61
C GLN A 266 5.23 -22.68 1.95
N CYS A 267 4.33 -21.69 1.94
CA CYS A 267 3.65 -21.21 3.13
C CYS A 267 2.32 -20.53 2.75
N ASP A 268 1.32 -20.63 3.62
CA ASP A 268 0.03 -19.96 3.50
C ASP A 268 -0.52 -19.68 4.91
N GLU A 269 -0.37 -18.43 5.37
CA GLU A 269 -0.80 -17.99 6.71
C GLU A 269 -2.31 -18.20 6.93
N SER A 270 -3.10 -18.15 5.86
CA SER A 270 -4.56 -18.31 5.96
C SER A 270 -4.96 -19.70 6.46
N LYS A 271 -4.09 -20.72 6.28
CA LYS A 271 -4.34 -22.08 6.77
C LYS A 271 -4.20 -22.22 8.28
N SER A 272 -3.36 -21.40 8.92
CA SER A 272 -3.14 -21.38 10.37
C SER A 272 -3.82 -20.20 11.06
N ARG A 273 -4.48 -19.32 10.29
CA ARG A 273 -5.16 -18.12 10.77
C ARG A 273 -6.29 -18.47 11.74
N LYS A 274 -6.15 -18.01 12.97
CA LYS A 274 -7.21 -17.96 13.99
C LYS A 274 -7.62 -16.51 14.19
N ALA A 275 -8.91 -16.25 14.22
CA ALA A 275 -9.46 -14.93 14.43
C ALA A 275 -10.54 -14.92 15.50
N ALA A 276 -10.51 -13.89 16.34
CA ALA A 276 -11.49 -13.67 17.38
C ALA A 276 -11.83 -12.19 17.47
N TRP A 277 -13.11 -11.86 17.62
CA TRP A 277 -13.53 -10.49 17.87
C TRP A 277 -13.46 -10.16 19.35
N MET A 278 -12.77 -9.07 19.67
CA MET A 278 -12.67 -8.54 21.02
C MET A 278 -13.99 -7.88 21.44
N PRO A 279 -14.20 -7.63 22.75
CA PRO A 279 -15.30 -6.80 23.21
C PRO A 279 -15.27 -5.39 22.59
N LEU A 280 -16.43 -4.72 22.56
CA LEU A 280 -16.53 -3.34 22.10
C LEU A 280 -15.68 -2.40 22.97
N GLU A 281 -15.05 -1.44 22.32
CA GLU A 281 -14.25 -0.40 22.96
C GLU A 281 -14.68 1.00 22.49
N VAL A 282 -14.36 2.02 23.31
CA VAL A 282 -14.66 3.42 23.01
C VAL A 282 -13.76 3.90 21.86
N LEU A 283 -14.38 4.47 20.83
CA LEU A 283 -13.65 5.14 19.74
C LEU A 283 -13.30 6.57 20.15
N SER A 284 -12.01 6.90 20.19
CA SER A 284 -11.56 8.27 20.42
C SER A 284 -11.48 9.05 19.10
N PRO A 285 -11.81 10.36 19.08
CA PRO A 285 -11.84 11.16 17.85
C PRO A 285 -10.55 11.19 17.04
N GLU A 286 -9.40 11.06 17.71
CA GLU A 286 -8.06 11.22 17.10
C GLU A 286 -7.42 9.88 16.69
N GLN A 287 -8.17 8.77 16.76
CA GLN A 287 -7.62 7.45 16.50
C GLN A 287 -7.70 7.02 15.03
N CYS A 288 -8.44 7.72 14.19
CA CYS A 288 -8.69 7.29 12.82
C CYS A 288 -8.43 8.39 11.80
N ASP A 289 -7.88 7.97 10.67
CA ASP A 289 -7.81 8.72 9.43
C ASP A 289 -9.05 8.37 8.60
N TRP A 290 -9.88 9.37 8.36
CA TRP A 290 -11.17 9.25 7.69
C TRP A 290 -11.08 9.59 6.21
N HIS A 291 -9.94 9.39 5.54
CA HIS A 291 -9.81 9.59 4.09
C HIS A 291 -10.96 8.92 3.31
N SER A 292 -11.34 7.69 3.69
CA SER A 292 -12.62 7.07 3.33
C SER A 292 -13.54 7.10 4.56
N PRO A 293 -14.79 7.59 4.45
CA PRO A 293 -15.69 7.67 5.60
C PRO A 293 -16.28 6.31 5.98
N ASP A 294 -16.37 5.38 5.02
CA ASP A 294 -16.89 4.04 5.23
C ASP A 294 -15.80 3.06 5.66
N GLU A 295 -14.55 3.34 5.28
CA GLU A 295 -13.38 2.47 5.48
C GLU A 295 -12.18 3.23 6.07
N PRO A 296 -12.27 3.78 7.29
CA PRO A 296 -11.18 4.53 7.88
C PRO A 296 -9.99 3.63 8.25
N THR A 297 -8.79 4.20 8.22
CA THR A 297 -7.60 3.57 8.81
C THR A 297 -7.43 4.07 10.24
N CYS A 298 -7.37 3.18 11.22
CA CYS A 298 -7.21 3.56 12.62
C CYS A 298 -5.84 3.15 13.19
N TYR A 299 -5.30 4.00 14.05
CA TYR A 299 -4.06 3.78 14.79
C TYR A 299 -4.42 3.61 16.27
N LEU A 300 -4.46 2.36 16.73
CA LEU A 300 -5.03 2.02 18.03
C LEU A 300 -3.93 1.65 19.04
N SER A 301 -4.12 2.05 20.29
CA SER A 301 -3.23 1.67 21.40
C SER A 301 -3.36 0.20 21.73
N ALA A 302 -2.30 -0.44 22.23
CA ALA A 302 -2.34 -1.83 22.66
C ALA A 302 -3.42 -2.10 23.73
N THR A 303 -3.64 -1.13 24.63
CA THR A 303 -4.68 -1.23 25.66
C THR A 303 -6.03 -0.78 25.11
N ALA A 304 -7.03 -1.66 25.15
CA ALA A 304 -8.42 -1.39 24.83
C ALA A 304 -9.13 -0.63 25.96
N ARG A 305 -10.03 0.31 25.61
CA ARG A 305 -10.87 1.04 26.58
C ARG A 305 -12.31 0.53 26.50
N PRO A 306 -12.81 -0.21 27.51
CA PRO A 306 -14.12 -0.86 27.43
C PRO A 306 -15.26 0.13 27.09
N PHE A 307 -16.15 -0.27 26.20
CA PHE A 307 -17.36 0.50 25.89
C PHE A 307 -18.42 0.26 26.97
N GLY A 308 -18.61 1.23 27.86
CA GLY A 308 -19.46 1.09 29.06
C GLY A 308 -20.95 1.45 28.91
N GLN A 309 -21.46 1.68 27.69
CA GLN A 309 -22.86 2.09 27.52
C GLN A 309 -23.83 0.90 27.52
N ARG A 310 -25.02 1.09 28.12
CA ARG A 310 -26.08 0.07 28.21
C ARG A 310 -26.82 -0.20 26.90
N ALA A 311 -26.81 0.74 25.97
CA ALA A 311 -27.46 0.60 24.67
C ALA A 311 -26.42 0.35 23.56
N PRO A 312 -26.69 -0.54 22.60
CA PRO A 312 -25.80 -0.77 21.48
C PRO A 312 -25.72 0.52 20.62
N PRO A 313 -24.51 0.92 20.20
CA PRO A 313 -24.33 2.11 19.38
C PRO A 313 -24.99 1.94 18.00
N SER A 314 -25.47 3.04 17.43
CA SER A 314 -26.11 3.06 16.11
C SER A 314 -25.15 2.75 14.95
N ALA A 315 -23.85 2.96 15.18
CA ALA A 315 -22.78 2.62 14.26
C ALA A 315 -21.52 2.27 15.06
N ILE A 316 -20.78 1.28 14.56
CA ILE A 316 -19.49 0.85 15.08
C ILE A 316 -18.47 0.77 13.96
N LEU A 317 -17.19 0.75 14.32
CA LEU A 317 -16.13 0.31 13.43
C LEU A 317 -15.78 -1.16 13.69
N LEU A 318 -15.77 -1.98 12.66
CA LEU A 318 -15.17 -3.32 12.69
C LEU A 318 -13.75 -3.21 12.13
N CYS A 319 -12.76 -3.46 12.97
CA CYS A 319 -11.37 -3.17 12.69
C CYS A 319 -10.54 -4.44 12.56
N HIS A 320 -9.96 -4.65 11.38
CA HIS A 320 -9.03 -5.72 11.07
C HIS A 320 -7.58 -5.25 11.30
N PRO A 321 -6.73 -6.04 11.99
CA PRO A 321 -5.35 -5.66 12.21
C PRO A 321 -4.58 -5.70 10.89
N GLY A 322 -3.83 -4.64 10.63
CA GLY A 322 -2.86 -4.61 9.53
C GLY A 322 -1.62 -5.45 9.85
N PRO A 323 -0.72 -5.63 8.86
CA PRO A 323 0.45 -6.51 8.94
C PRO A 323 1.49 -6.10 10.00
N ASP A 324 1.47 -4.85 10.45
CA ASP A 324 2.48 -4.28 11.38
C ASP A 324 2.28 -4.72 12.86
N GLY A 325 1.70 -5.89 13.11
CA GLY A 325 1.52 -6.42 14.47
C GLY A 325 0.50 -5.64 15.32
N GLY A 326 -0.55 -5.09 14.69
CA GLY A 326 -1.74 -4.61 15.40
C GLY A 326 -1.67 -3.18 15.97
N ARG A 327 -0.85 -2.29 15.41
CA ARG A 327 -0.96 -0.83 15.67
C ARG A 327 -1.86 -0.11 14.67
N ARG A 328 -1.77 -0.51 13.40
CA ARG A 328 -2.62 -0.02 12.31
C ARG A 328 -3.76 -1.00 12.07
N TYR A 329 -4.97 -0.50 11.91
CA TYR A 329 -6.17 -1.28 11.61
C TYR A 329 -6.85 -0.72 10.37
N SER A 330 -7.29 -1.60 9.48
CA SER A 330 -8.26 -1.27 8.44
C SER A 330 -9.65 -1.51 9.02
N CYS A 331 -10.46 -0.46 9.09
CA CYS A 331 -11.76 -0.52 9.72
C CYS A 331 -12.87 -0.27 8.72
N ARG A 332 -14.06 -0.80 8.99
CA ARG A 332 -15.28 -0.51 8.22
C ARG A 332 -16.44 -0.12 9.12
N VAL A 333 -17.29 0.78 8.67
CA VAL A 333 -18.52 1.15 9.38
C VAL A 333 -19.54 -0.01 9.31
N ALA A 334 -20.07 -0.41 10.47
CA ALA A 334 -21.08 -1.45 10.58
C ALA A 334 -22.21 -1.03 11.54
N ARG A 335 -23.36 -1.69 11.43
CA ARG A 335 -24.53 -1.44 12.30
C ARG A 335 -24.59 -2.37 13.51
N THR A 336 -23.93 -3.53 13.43
CA THR A 336 -24.00 -4.57 14.45
C THR A 336 -22.61 -5.10 14.76
N PRO A 337 -22.29 -5.35 16.04
CA PRO A 337 -21.05 -5.99 16.43
C PRO A 337 -21.00 -7.43 15.93
N MET A 338 -19.78 -7.91 15.78
CA MET A 338 -19.51 -9.32 15.54
C MET A 338 -19.61 -10.11 16.86
N PRO A 339 -20.04 -11.38 16.82
CA PRO A 339 -20.05 -12.24 18.00
C PRO A 339 -18.66 -12.30 18.62
N THR A 340 -18.57 -12.05 19.93
CA THR A 340 -17.32 -12.19 20.67
C THR A 340 -17.01 -13.65 20.88
N SER A 341 -15.75 -14.05 20.69
CA SER A 341 -15.32 -15.40 21.07
C SER A 341 -15.19 -15.48 22.60
N PRO A 342 -15.67 -16.55 23.25
CA PRO A 342 -15.40 -16.79 24.66
C PRO A 342 -13.91 -17.12 24.84
N ASN A 343 -13.11 -16.09 25.09
CA ASN A 343 -11.64 -16.09 25.24
C ASN A 343 -10.81 -16.44 23.98
N PRO A 344 -9.72 -15.70 23.69
CA PRO A 344 -8.70 -16.11 22.71
C PRO A 344 -7.77 -17.20 23.25
#